data_AF-A0A7S4KZB8-F1
#
_entry.id   AF-A0A7S4KZB8-F1
#
_cell.length_a   1.000
_cell.length_b   1.000
_cell.length_c   1.000
_cell.angle_alpha   90.00
_cell.angle_beta   90.00
_cell.angle_gamma   90.00
#
_symmetry.space_group_name_H-M   'P 1'
#
loop_
_entity.id
_entity.type
_entity.pdbx_description
1 polymer ?
#
loop_
_entity_poly.entity_id
_entity_poly.type
_entity_poly.pdbx_seq_one_letter_code
_entity_poly.pdbx_strand_id
1 'polypeptide(L)'
;MLELDPPQDQDEEEAFQHFSYLYIKYVQIFKNLEDCYDQHVHPQKRIDIKEVLEAVMGRMLEIKEYLVQLSGLKFISFDDILVDLKLIPETLELPVPRYFVDERKKDLDMREKLVATLIAARDADKEVEPEPPEAGFSLEDAIRIIQVNERGRQGKQRAKFMKEIVRQEELERKLREIGQPETDPDQAAVVIQKLFRGFKTLKQARLMREEELVFIGMKEPEQKPRELDPVSRQGGIRNRREINQAQNKDEDEGALV
;
A
#
# COMPACT_ATOMS: atom_id res chain seq x y z
N MET A 1 -24.99 -10.29 34.18
CA MET A 1 -25.41 -8.97 33.68
C MET A 1 -25.52 -8.07 34.88
N LEU A 2 -24.57 -7.14 35.03
CA LEU A 2 -24.79 -6.00 35.91
C LEU A 2 -25.77 -5.10 35.15
N GLU A 3 -27.03 -5.11 35.55
CA GLU A 3 -28.00 -4.15 35.07
C GLU A 3 -27.49 -2.76 35.46
N LEU A 4 -27.19 -1.94 34.45
CA LEU A 4 -27.01 -0.51 34.62
C LEU A 4 -28.40 0.02 35.01
N ASP A 5 -28.66 0.13 36.30
CA ASP A 5 -29.88 0.77 36.77
C ASP A 5 -29.90 2.20 36.20
N PRO A 6 -30.95 2.57 35.44
CA PRO A 6 -31.06 3.92 34.91
C PRO A 6 -31.06 4.90 36.08
N PRO A 7 -30.29 6.00 36.03
CA PRO A 7 -30.37 7.04 37.05
C PRO A 7 -31.82 7.54 37.11
N GLN A 8 -32.50 7.23 38.22
CA GLN A 8 -33.94 7.44 38.38
C GLN A 8 -34.33 8.92 38.52
N ASP A 9 -33.35 9.83 38.55
CA ASP A 9 -33.50 11.25 38.91
C ASP A 9 -32.81 12.22 37.92
N GLN A 10 -32.38 11.78 36.73
CA GLN A 10 -31.73 12.65 35.72
C GLN A 10 -32.64 12.89 34.52
N ASP A 11 -32.62 14.12 33.98
CA ASP A 11 -33.26 14.43 32.70
C ASP A 11 -32.66 13.52 31.60
N GLU A 12 -33.53 12.93 30.77
CA GLU A 12 -33.12 11.95 29.73
C GLU A 12 -32.03 12.51 28.79
N GLU A 13 -32.05 13.82 28.54
CA GLU A 13 -31.05 14.54 27.76
C GLU A 13 -29.68 14.60 28.46
N GLU A 14 -29.65 14.88 29.76
CA GLU A 14 -28.40 14.91 30.55
C GLU A 14 -27.79 13.51 30.65
N ALA A 15 -28.62 12.50 30.88
CA ALA A 15 -28.18 11.10 30.87
C ALA A 15 -27.58 10.74 29.51
N PHE A 16 -28.27 11.07 28.41
CA PHE A 16 -27.77 10.80 27.06
C PHE A 16 -26.41 11.47 26.79
N GLN A 17 -26.23 12.74 27.17
CA GLN A 17 -24.95 13.42 27.02
C GLN A 17 -23.84 12.75 27.86
N HIS A 18 -24.14 12.40 29.11
CA HIS A 18 -23.20 11.74 30.01
C HIS A 18 -22.73 10.38 29.46
N PHE A 19 -23.66 9.51 29.05
CA PHE A 19 -23.32 8.19 28.52
C PHE A 19 -22.65 8.27 27.15
N SER A 20 -23.00 9.28 26.34
CA SER A 20 -22.33 9.51 25.06
C SER A 20 -20.88 9.93 25.28
N TYR A 21 -20.61 10.82 26.23
CA TYR A 21 -19.25 11.16 26.64
C TYR A 21 -18.48 9.93 27.14
N LEU A 22 -19.08 9.11 28.02
CA LEU A 22 -18.46 7.89 28.51
C LEU A 22 -18.14 6.91 27.37
N TYR A 23 -19.07 6.70 26.44
CA TYR A 23 -18.85 5.83 25.28
C TYR A 23 -17.60 6.25 24.50
N ILE A 24 -17.48 7.53 24.16
CA ILE A 24 -16.31 8.06 23.42
C ILE A 24 -15.02 7.85 24.22
N LYS A 25 -15.05 8.04 25.54
CA LYS A 25 -13.88 7.77 26.40
C LYS A 25 -13.50 6.30 26.42
N TYR A 26 -14.46 5.39 26.50
CA TYR A 26 -14.18 3.96 26.41
C TYR A 26 -13.61 3.56 25.03
N VAL A 27 -14.09 4.16 23.94
CA VAL A 27 -13.49 3.98 22.60
C VAL A 27 -12.01 4.38 22.59
N GLN A 28 -11.67 5.52 23.19
CA GLN A 28 -10.27 5.96 23.29
C GLN A 28 -9.42 5.01 24.13
N ILE A 29 -9.95 4.55 25.28
CA ILE A 29 -9.27 3.59 26.16
C ILE A 29 -9.06 2.26 25.43
N PHE A 30 -10.07 1.78 24.70
CA PHE A 30 -9.98 0.55 23.91
C PHE A 30 -8.86 0.61 22.88
N LYS A 31 -8.75 1.70 22.10
CA LYS A 31 -7.65 1.89 21.14
C LYS A 31 -6.28 1.84 21.81
N ASN A 32 -6.13 2.56 22.92
CA ASN A 32 -4.87 2.58 23.67
C ASN A 32 -4.52 1.20 24.25
N LEU A 33 -5.52 0.45 24.73
CA LEU A 33 -5.32 -0.92 25.24
C LEU A 33 -4.98 -1.91 24.12
N GLU A 34 -5.58 -1.76 22.93
CA GLU A 34 -5.25 -2.57 21.75
C GLU A 34 -3.79 -2.35 21.33
N ASP A 35 -3.37 -1.08 21.25
CA ASP A 35 -1.97 -0.72 20.99
C ASP A 35 -1.05 -1.27 22.08
N CYS A 36 -1.43 -1.15 23.36
CA CYS A 36 -0.67 -1.75 24.46
C CYS A 36 -0.53 -3.26 24.28
N TYR A 37 -1.62 -3.98 24.00
CA TYR A 37 -1.61 -5.42 23.79
C TYR A 37 -0.69 -5.82 22.63
N ASP A 38 -0.73 -5.10 21.51
CA ASP A 38 0.11 -5.35 20.35
C ASP A 38 1.60 -5.10 20.62
N GLN A 39 1.93 -4.04 21.37
CA GLN A 39 3.32 -3.64 21.59
C GLN A 39 3.99 -4.39 22.76
N HIS A 40 3.22 -5.03 23.65
CA HIS A 40 3.79 -5.80 24.76
C HIS A 40 4.34 -7.16 24.30
N VAL A 41 5.52 -7.50 24.82
CA VAL A 41 6.25 -8.73 24.48
C VAL A 41 6.28 -9.71 25.66
N HIS A 42 5.97 -9.25 26.87
CA HIS A 42 5.90 -10.10 28.06
C HIS A 42 4.55 -10.85 28.11
N PRO A 43 4.55 -12.19 28.22
CA PRO A 43 3.35 -13.02 28.11
C PRO A 43 2.33 -12.74 29.21
N GLN A 44 2.74 -12.76 30.49
CA GLN A 44 1.85 -12.47 31.63
C GLN A 44 1.09 -11.15 31.49
N LYS A 45 1.82 -10.04 31.26
CA LYS A 45 1.20 -8.71 31.08
C LYS A 45 0.25 -8.67 29.89
N ARG A 46 0.57 -9.41 28.82
CA ARG A 46 -0.27 -9.46 27.61
C ARG A 46 -1.59 -10.19 27.89
N ILE A 47 -1.59 -11.21 28.74
CA ILE A 47 -2.81 -11.88 29.22
C ILE A 47 -3.66 -10.89 30.04
N ASP A 48 -3.06 -10.21 31.02
CA ASP A 48 -3.78 -9.24 31.86
C ASP A 48 -4.40 -8.10 31.01
N ILE A 49 -3.63 -7.55 30.05
CA ILE A 49 -4.13 -6.51 29.15
C ILE A 49 -5.29 -7.03 28.30
N LYS A 50 -5.24 -8.30 27.85
CA LYS A 50 -6.33 -8.91 27.09
C LYS A 50 -7.62 -8.96 27.91
N GLU A 51 -7.54 -9.39 29.16
CA GLU A 51 -8.72 -9.46 30.04
C GLU A 51 -9.35 -8.08 30.24
N VAL A 52 -8.53 -7.05 30.46
CA VAL A 52 -9.00 -5.67 30.59
C VAL A 52 -9.60 -5.16 29.28
N LEU A 53 -9.01 -5.49 28.13
CA LEU A 53 -9.51 -5.13 26.81
C LEU A 53 -10.89 -5.76 26.57
N GLU A 54 -11.09 -7.02 26.94
CA GLU A 54 -12.39 -7.71 26.85
C GLU A 54 -13.44 -7.10 27.78
N ALA A 55 -13.05 -6.74 29.02
CA ALA A 55 -13.94 -6.03 29.94
C ALA A 55 -14.36 -4.65 29.40
N VAL A 56 -13.44 -3.89 28.81
CA VAL A 56 -13.73 -2.60 28.18
C VAL A 56 -14.66 -2.77 26.97
N MET A 57 -14.45 -3.77 26.13
CA MET A 57 -15.36 -4.08 25.02
C MET A 57 -16.78 -4.40 25.52
N GLY A 58 -16.90 -5.21 26.57
CA GLY A 58 -18.20 -5.48 27.22
C GLY A 58 -18.87 -4.18 27.66
N ARG A 59 -18.12 -3.31 28.36
CA ARG A 59 -18.65 -2.03 28.84
C ARG A 59 -19.08 -1.09 27.72
N MET A 60 -18.35 -1.07 26.61
CA MET A 60 -18.71 -0.29 25.43
C MET A 60 -20.03 -0.76 24.81
N LEU A 61 -20.25 -2.07 24.74
CA LEU A 61 -21.50 -2.65 24.24
C LEU A 61 -22.68 -2.34 25.15
N GLU A 62 -22.49 -2.44 26.48
CA GLU A 62 -23.51 -2.07 27.47
C GLU A 62 -23.93 -0.60 27.34
N ILE A 63 -22.96 0.32 27.28
CA ILE A 63 -23.25 1.75 27.14
C ILE A 63 -23.90 2.04 25.79
N LYS A 64 -23.46 1.37 24.72
CA LYS A 64 -24.05 1.55 23.39
C LYS A 64 -25.52 1.11 23.38
N GLU A 65 -25.83 -0.03 23.99
CA GLU A 65 -27.20 -0.52 24.15
C GLU A 65 -28.05 0.48 24.95
N TYR A 66 -27.51 0.99 26.06
CA TYR A 66 -28.19 1.99 26.88
C TYR A 66 -28.49 3.29 26.10
N LEU A 67 -27.53 3.78 25.30
CA LEU A 67 -27.73 4.95 24.46
C LEU A 67 -28.78 4.73 23.36
N VAL A 68 -28.88 3.51 22.82
CA VAL A 68 -29.92 3.14 21.84
C VAL A 68 -31.29 3.13 22.51
N GLN A 69 -31.38 2.66 23.76
CA GLN A 69 -32.62 2.66 24.54
C GLN A 69 -33.10 4.08 24.86
N LEU A 70 -32.19 4.98 25.28
CA LEU A 70 -32.52 6.39 25.53
C LEU A 70 -32.94 7.15 24.28
N SER A 71 -32.22 6.96 23.16
CA SER A 71 -32.50 7.71 21.92
C SER A 71 -33.62 7.11 21.07
N GLY A 72 -33.96 5.83 21.26
CA GLY A 72 -34.85 5.06 20.39
C GLY A 72 -34.28 4.79 18.99
N LEU A 73 -33.04 5.21 18.71
CA LEU A 73 -32.38 5.11 17.41
C LEU A 73 -31.18 4.17 17.49
N LYS A 74 -31.06 3.26 16.50
CA LYS A 74 -29.89 2.38 16.38
C LYS A 74 -28.61 3.14 16.08
N PHE A 75 -28.73 4.21 15.28
CA PHE A 75 -27.62 5.06 14.88
C PHE A 75 -27.73 6.38 15.65
N ILE A 76 -26.66 6.69 16.36
CA ILE A 76 -26.61 7.80 17.30
C ILE A 76 -25.58 8.77 16.75
N SER A 77 -25.96 10.04 16.62
CA SER A 77 -25.01 11.11 16.27
C SER A 77 -24.24 11.52 17.52
N PHE A 78 -22.93 11.65 17.38
CA PHE A 78 -22.02 12.12 18.44
C PHE A 78 -21.39 13.47 18.10
N ASP A 79 -21.85 14.14 17.04
CA ASP A 79 -21.16 15.30 16.45
C ASP A 79 -20.97 16.45 17.45
N ASP A 80 -22.02 16.82 18.19
CA ASP A 80 -21.95 17.91 19.17
C ASP A 80 -20.92 17.63 20.28
N ILE A 81 -20.89 16.39 20.75
CA ILE A 81 -19.97 15.96 21.81
C ILE A 81 -18.55 15.83 21.27
N LEU A 82 -18.37 15.39 20.02
CA LEU A 82 -17.06 15.36 19.37
C LEU A 82 -16.50 16.79 19.21
N VAL A 83 -17.34 17.75 18.85
CA VAL A 83 -16.96 19.17 18.76
C VAL A 83 -16.50 19.69 20.13
N ASP A 84 -17.25 19.42 21.19
CA ASP A 84 -16.90 19.82 22.56
C ASP A 84 -15.57 19.21 23.02
N LEU A 85 -15.33 17.94 22.68
CA LEU A 85 -14.09 17.23 22.98
C LEU A 85 -12.94 17.56 22.03
N LYS A 86 -13.18 18.36 20.98
CA LYS A 86 -12.23 18.70 19.92
C LYS A 86 -11.66 17.44 19.26
N LEU A 87 -12.51 16.45 19.03
CA LEU A 87 -12.17 15.18 18.41
C LEU A 87 -12.68 15.12 16.97
N ILE A 88 -11.96 14.33 16.16
CA ILE A 88 -12.32 14.07 14.77
C ILE A 88 -13.22 12.82 14.72
N PRO A 89 -14.19 12.70 13.81
CA PRO A 89 -15.04 11.51 13.69
C PRO A 89 -14.27 10.19 13.55
N GLU A 90 -13.08 10.20 12.91
CA GLU A 90 -12.16 9.06 12.81
C GLU A 90 -11.78 8.46 14.19
N THR A 91 -11.85 9.27 15.25
CA THR A 91 -11.59 8.79 16.61
C THR A 91 -12.61 7.74 17.07
N LEU A 92 -13.79 7.66 16.46
CA LEU A 92 -14.80 6.64 16.74
C LEU A 92 -14.62 5.33 15.96
N GLU A 93 -13.71 5.27 14.98
CA GLU A 93 -13.48 4.05 14.22
C GLU A 93 -12.85 2.97 15.09
N LEU A 94 -13.50 1.81 15.23
CA LEU A 94 -13.00 0.73 16.07
C LEU A 94 -12.06 -0.20 15.28
N PRO A 95 -10.78 -0.31 15.67
CA PRO A 95 -9.91 -1.32 15.10
C PRO A 95 -10.38 -2.72 15.52
N VAL A 96 -10.21 -3.70 14.64
CA VAL A 96 -10.39 -5.12 14.99
C VAL A 96 -9.19 -5.55 15.83
N PRO A 97 -9.38 -6.01 17.09
CA PRO A 97 -8.24 -6.39 17.93
C PRO A 97 -7.42 -7.51 17.30
N ARG A 98 -6.10 -7.34 17.26
CA ARG A 98 -5.19 -8.26 16.55
C ARG A 98 -5.20 -9.69 17.08
N TYR A 99 -5.45 -9.87 18.38
CA TYR A 99 -5.49 -11.20 18.98
C TYR A 99 -6.57 -12.10 18.41
N PHE A 100 -7.68 -11.54 17.88
CA PHE A 100 -8.71 -12.33 17.18
C PHE A 100 -8.14 -13.04 15.95
N VAL A 101 -7.14 -12.44 15.30
CA VAL A 101 -6.47 -13.02 14.15
C VAL A 101 -5.38 -13.98 14.63
N ASP A 102 -4.56 -13.56 15.59
CA ASP A 102 -3.45 -14.35 16.11
C ASP A 102 -3.90 -15.70 16.70
N GLU A 103 -4.97 -15.69 17.51
CA GLU A 103 -5.48 -16.91 18.15
C GLU A 103 -6.08 -17.88 17.14
N ARG A 104 -6.76 -17.35 16.12
CA ARG A 104 -7.33 -18.15 15.03
C ARG A 104 -6.31 -18.56 13.98
N LYS A 105 -5.08 -18.02 14.01
CA LYS A 105 -4.06 -18.30 13.00
C LYS A 105 -3.77 -19.80 12.89
N LYS A 106 -3.66 -20.50 14.03
CA LYS A 106 -3.46 -21.96 14.05
C LYS A 106 -4.61 -22.70 13.35
N ASP A 107 -5.86 -22.33 13.64
CA ASP A 107 -7.03 -22.94 13.03
C ASP A 107 -7.14 -22.63 11.52
N LEU A 108 -6.79 -21.41 11.13
CA LEU A 108 -6.75 -20.97 9.74
C LEU A 108 -5.68 -21.72 8.96
N ASP A 109 -4.46 -21.85 9.50
CA ASP A 109 -3.37 -22.60 8.88
C ASP A 109 -3.74 -24.08 8.72
N MET A 110 -4.45 -24.68 9.69
CA MET A 110 -4.94 -26.05 9.57
C MET A 110 -6.00 -26.19 8.48
N ARG A 111 -6.94 -25.26 8.39
CA ARG A 111 -7.97 -25.24 7.33
C ARG A 111 -7.34 -25.04 5.95
N GLU A 112 -6.37 -24.16 5.83
CA GLU A 112 -5.67 -23.90 4.57
C GLU A 112 -4.92 -25.16 4.09
N LYS A 113 -4.22 -25.86 4.99
CA LYS A 113 -3.60 -27.15 4.68
C LYS A 113 -4.63 -28.17 4.20
N LEU A 114 -5.78 -28.27 4.87
CA LEU A 114 -6.86 -29.19 4.49
C LEU A 114 -7.43 -28.84 3.11
N VAL A 115 -7.64 -27.56 2.82
CA VAL A 115 -8.11 -27.13 1.49
C VAL A 115 -7.07 -27.46 0.43
N ALA A 116 -5.79 -27.21 0.70
CA ALA A 116 -4.71 -27.55 -0.22
C ALA A 116 -4.65 -29.06 -0.52
N THR A 117 -4.82 -29.93 0.49
CA THR A 117 -4.87 -31.38 0.27
C THR A 117 -6.10 -31.80 -0.53
N LEU A 118 -7.27 -31.21 -0.29
CA LEU A 118 -8.49 -31.49 -1.06
C LEU A 118 -8.38 -31.03 -2.52
N ILE A 119 -7.78 -29.86 -2.77
CA ILE A 119 -7.52 -29.36 -4.13
C ILE A 119 -6.55 -30.30 -4.85
N ALA A 120 -5.45 -30.69 -4.19
CA ALA A 120 -4.48 -31.62 -4.77
C ALA A 120 -5.11 -32.99 -5.09
N ALA A 121 -5.99 -33.50 -4.21
CA ALA A 121 -6.74 -34.73 -4.47
C ALA A 121 -7.67 -34.58 -5.69
N ARG A 122 -8.42 -33.47 -5.77
CA ARG A 122 -9.29 -33.18 -6.92
C ARG A 122 -8.50 -33.06 -8.22
N ASP A 123 -7.35 -32.39 -8.19
CA ASP A 123 -6.53 -32.17 -9.39
C ASP A 123 -5.78 -33.45 -9.80
N ALA A 124 -5.50 -34.37 -8.87
CA ALA A 124 -5.03 -35.72 -9.19
C ALA A 124 -6.09 -36.56 -9.92
N ASP A 125 -7.37 -36.34 -9.63
CA ASP A 125 -8.50 -37.01 -10.28
C ASP A 125 -8.92 -36.35 -11.61
N LYS A 126 -8.35 -35.18 -11.97
CA LYS A 126 -8.55 -34.60 -13.30
C LYS A 126 -7.74 -35.40 -14.31
N GLU A 127 -8.43 -36.20 -15.13
CA GLU A 127 -7.89 -36.64 -16.40
C GLU A 127 -7.48 -35.39 -17.20
N VAL A 128 -6.21 -35.33 -17.59
CA VAL A 128 -5.68 -34.24 -18.41
C VAL A 128 -6.35 -34.34 -19.78
N GLU A 129 -7.41 -33.57 -19.99
CA GLU A 129 -7.89 -33.32 -21.35
C GLU A 129 -6.73 -32.67 -22.11
N PRO A 130 -6.28 -33.27 -23.24
CA PRO A 130 -5.21 -32.68 -24.01
C PRO A 130 -5.67 -31.29 -24.47
N GLU A 131 -4.90 -30.27 -24.12
CA GLU A 131 -5.12 -28.93 -24.63
C GLU A 131 -5.22 -29.00 -26.16
N PRO A 132 -6.21 -28.33 -26.77
CA PRO A 132 -6.34 -28.36 -28.22
C PRO A 132 -5.01 -27.88 -28.81
N PRO A 133 -4.45 -28.59 -29.82
CA PRO A 133 -3.14 -28.24 -30.36
C PRO A 133 -3.19 -26.78 -30.81
N GLU A 134 -2.32 -25.96 -30.23
CA GLU A 134 -2.12 -24.58 -30.67
C GLU A 134 -1.96 -24.62 -32.19
N ALA A 135 -2.82 -23.90 -32.91
CA ALA A 135 -2.82 -23.89 -34.37
C ALA A 135 -1.41 -23.52 -34.84
N GLY A 136 -0.66 -24.55 -35.26
CA GLY A 136 0.76 -24.42 -35.58
C GLY A 136 0.95 -23.36 -36.66
N PHE A 137 1.83 -22.42 -36.39
CA PHE A 137 2.25 -21.38 -37.31
C PHE A 137 2.69 -21.99 -38.65
N SER A 138 2.04 -21.61 -39.75
CA SER A 138 2.30 -22.21 -41.05
C SER A 138 3.69 -21.83 -41.57
N LEU A 139 4.31 -22.70 -42.37
CA LEU A 139 5.60 -22.42 -43.01
C LEU A 139 5.54 -21.14 -43.87
N GLU A 140 4.39 -20.90 -44.51
CA GLU A 140 4.16 -19.70 -45.32
C GLU A 140 4.12 -18.43 -44.48
N ASP A 141 3.48 -18.47 -43.31
CA ASP A 141 3.49 -17.36 -42.35
C ASP A 141 4.90 -17.10 -41.83
N ALA A 142 5.69 -18.15 -41.59
CA ALA A 142 7.09 -18.04 -41.19
C ALA A 142 7.94 -17.31 -42.23
N ILE A 143 7.83 -17.75 -43.49
CA ILE A 143 8.56 -17.12 -44.60
C ILE A 143 8.15 -15.65 -44.76
N ARG A 144 6.85 -15.36 -44.68
CA ARG A 144 6.32 -13.99 -44.80
C ARG A 144 6.89 -13.07 -43.71
N ILE A 145 6.88 -13.51 -42.44
CA ILE A 145 7.40 -12.72 -41.33
C ILE A 145 8.90 -12.45 -41.49
N ILE A 146 9.68 -13.48 -41.87
CA ILE A 146 11.13 -13.34 -42.09
C ILE A 146 11.41 -12.32 -43.21
N GLN A 147 10.71 -12.42 -44.34
CA GLN A 147 10.92 -11.53 -45.48
C GLN A 147 10.52 -10.08 -45.19
N VAL A 148 9.41 -9.86 -44.47
CA VAL A 148 8.97 -8.51 -44.07
C VAL A 148 10.00 -7.87 -43.14
N ASN A 149 10.48 -8.61 -42.15
CA ASN A 149 11.49 -8.13 -41.21
C ASN A 149 12.82 -7.84 -41.90
N GLU A 150 13.28 -8.70 -42.80
CA GLU A 150 14.54 -8.50 -43.53
C GLU A 150 14.45 -7.30 -44.49
N ARG A 151 13.33 -7.15 -45.21
CA ARG A 151 13.07 -5.94 -46.03
C ARG A 151 13.05 -4.68 -45.16
N GLY A 152 12.42 -4.73 -43.99
CA GLY A 152 12.41 -3.63 -43.03
C GLY A 152 13.81 -3.28 -42.51
N ARG A 153 14.63 -4.27 -42.19
CA ARG A 153 16.03 -4.10 -41.76
C ARG A 153 16.87 -3.44 -42.86
N GLN A 154 16.77 -3.95 -44.09
CA GLN A 154 17.48 -3.37 -45.25
C GLN A 154 17.00 -1.94 -45.55
N GLY A 155 15.69 -1.68 -45.46
CA GLY A 155 15.12 -0.34 -45.62
C GLY A 155 15.69 0.65 -44.60
N LYS A 156 15.78 0.26 -43.32
CA LYS A 156 16.40 1.07 -42.27
C LYS A 156 17.88 1.35 -42.55
N GLN A 157 18.65 0.34 -42.98
CA GLN A 157 20.07 0.50 -43.32
C GLN A 157 20.26 1.47 -44.49
N ARG A 158 19.50 1.31 -45.58
CA ARG A 158 19.54 2.21 -46.74
C ARG A 158 19.13 3.63 -46.39
N ALA A 159 18.07 3.80 -45.59
CA ALA A 159 17.61 5.11 -45.16
C ALA A 159 18.66 5.83 -44.30
N LYS A 160 19.34 5.10 -43.39
CA LYS A 160 20.44 5.64 -42.59
C LYS A 160 21.61 6.08 -43.47
N PHE A 161 22.01 5.23 -44.42
CA PHE A 161 23.11 5.52 -45.35
C PHE A 161 22.81 6.74 -46.24
N MET A 162 21.61 6.80 -46.85
CA MET A 162 21.19 7.97 -47.63
C MET A 162 21.12 9.24 -46.80
N LYS A 163 20.66 9.15 -45.54
CA LYS A 163 20.62 10.29 -44.63
C LYS A 163 22.03 10.80 -44.30
N GLU A 164 23.01 9.90 -44.15
CA GLU A 164 24.40 10.27 -43.93
C GLU A 164 25.01 10.95 -45.17
N ILE A 165 24.74 10.44 -46.38
CA ILE A 165 25.16 11.06 -47.65
C ILE A 165 24.61 12.49 -47.75
N VAL A 166 23.28 12.65 -47.62
CA VAL A 166 22.65 13.98 -47.74
C VAL A 166 23.21 14.95 -46.69
N ARG A 167 23.46 14.48 -45.46
CA ARG A 167 24.05 15.29 -44.41
C ARG A 167 25.49 15.71 -44.71
N GLN A 168 26.29 14.83 -45.31
CA GLN A 168 27.66 15.13 -45.73
C GLN A 168 27.65 16.14 -46.89
N GLU A 169 26.82 15.94 -47.90
CA GLU A 169 26.66 16.88 -49.01
C GLU A 169 26.21 18.27 -48.53
N GLU A 170 25.24 18.34 -47.60
CA GLU A 170 24.82 19.60 -46.98
C GLU A 170 25.96 20.27 -46.20
N LEU A 171 26.77 19.51 -45.47
CA LEU A 171 27.91 20.04 -44.72
C LEU A 171 28.98 20.57 -45.66
N GLU A 172 29.35 19.81 -46.70
CA GLU A 172 30.30 20.22 -47.72
C GLU A 172 29.83 21.46 -48.48
N ARG A 173 28.54 21.52 -48.82
CA ARG A 173 27.93 22.69 -49.45
C ARG A 173 28.04 23.92 -48.54
N LYS A 174 27.70 23.79 -47.26
CA LYS A 174 27.83 24.88 -46.28
C LYS A 174 29.28 25.33 -46.07
N LEU A 175 30.22 24.39 -46.02
CA LEU A 175 31.66 24.68 -45.94
C LEU A 175 32.16 25.46 -47.17
N ARG A 176 31.65 25.14 -48.37
CA ARG A 176 31.94 25.89 -49.60
C ARG A 176 31.29 27.27 -49.62
N GLU A 177 30.06 27.40 -49.14
CA GLU A 177 29.31 28.66 -49.12
C GLU A 177 29.84 29.66 -48.08
N ILE A 178 30.36 29.20 -46.93
CA ILE A 178 30.78 30.06 -45.82
C ILE A 178 32.27 30.45 -45.90
N GLY A 179 33.11 29.68 -46.61
CA GLY A 179 34.57 29.78 -46.48
C GLY A 179 35.02 29.34 -45.08
N GLN A 180 36.33 29.11 -44.84
CA GLN A 180 36.81 28.81 -43.48
C GLN A 180 36.57 30.04 -42.59
N PRO A 181 35.66 30.00 -41.61
CA PRO A 181 35.57 31.06 -40.63
C PRO A 181 36.77 30.90 -39.69
N GLU A 182 37.54 31.97 -39.47
CA GLU A 182 38.35 32.06 -38.26
C GLU A 182 37.37 32.12 -37.08
N THR A 183 37.10 30.96 -36.48
CA THR A 183 36.25 30.88 -35.29
C THR A 183 36.98 31.54 -34.13
N ASP A 184 36.56 32.77 -33.82
CA ASP A 184 36.95 33.46 -32.60
C ASP A 184 36.60 32.56 -31.38
N PRO A 185 37.57 32.21 -30.52
CA PRO A 185 37.35 31.34 -29.36
C PRO A 185 36.24 31.84 -28.45
N ASP A 186 36.02 33.15 -28.35
CA ASP A 186 34.96 33.73 -27.54
C ASP A 186 33.57 33.46 -28.14
N GLN A 187 33.44 33.52 -29.46
CA GLN A 187 32.19 33.16 -30.16
C GLN A 187 31.89 31.67 -30.03
N ALA A 188 32.91 30.81 -30.14
CA ALA A 188 32.78 29.38 -29.91
C ALA A 188 32.32 29.09 -28.47
N ALA A 189 32.90 29.76 -27.47
CA ALA A 189 32.51 29.64 -26.07
C ALA A 189 31.04 30.05 -25.85
N VAL A 190 30.58 31.14 -26.47
CA VAL A 190 29.17 31.59 -26.38
C VAL A 190 28.21 30.53 -26.95
N VAL A 191 28.55 29.92 -28.09
CA VAL A 191 27.73 28.85 -28.69
C VAL A 191 27.67 27.62 -27.78
N ILE A 192 28.81 27.18 -27.25
CA ILE A 192 28.89 26.03 -26.33
C ILE A 192 28.09 26.29 -25.07
N GLN A 193 28.23 27.48 -24.45
CA GLN A 193 27.48 27.86 -23.27
C GLN A 193 25.98 27.92 -23.53
N LYS A 194 25.55 28.44 -24.68
CA LYS A 194 24.13 28.48 -25.08
C LYS A 194 23.56 27.08 -25.20
N LEU A 195 24.29 26.17 -25.86
CA LEU A 195 23.89 24.76 -26.01
C LEU A 195 23.79 24.07 -24.64
N PHE A 196 24.77 24.29 -23.76
CA PHE A 196 24.76 23.71 -22.42
C PHE A 196 23.61 24.24 -21.55
N ARG A 197 23.37 25.56 -21.55
CA ARG A 197 22.23 26.17 -20.85
C ARG A 197 20.90 25.62 -21.37
N GLY A 198 20.77 25.46 -22.69
CA GLY A 198 19.62 24.82 -23.32
C GLY A 198 19.44 23.38 -22.86
N PHE A 199 20.50 22.56 -22.92
CA PHE A 199 20.47 21.17 -22.46
C PHE A 199 20.08 21.05 -20.97
N LYS A 200 20.67 21.87 -20.10
CA LYS A 200 20.35 21.90 -18.66
C LYS A 200 18.87 22.21 -18.44
N THR A 201 18.35 23.23 -19.13
CA THR A 201 16.95 23.64 -19.03
C THR A 201 16.01 22.54 -19.52
N LEU A 202 16.32 21.92 -20.67
CA LEU A 202 15.53 20.82 -21.21
C LEU A 202 15.54 19.59 -20.30
N LYS A 203 16.69 19.27 -19.70
CA LYS A 203 16.81 18.16 -18.73
C LYS A 203 15.98 18.43 -17.47
N GLN A 204 16.03 19.66 -16.94
CA GLN A 204 15.21 20.07 -15.80
C GLN A 204 13.72 20.03 -16.13
N ALA A 205 13.30 20.58 -17.27
CA ALA A 205 11.90 20.56 -17.70
C ALA A 205 11.38 19.13 -17.89
N ARG A 206 12.22 18.22 -18.38
CA ARG A 206 11.88 16.79 -18.48
C ARG A 206 11.68 16.15 -17.11
N LEU A 207 12.59 16.39 -16.16
CA LEU A 207 12.47 15.89 -14.79
C LEU A 207 11.20 16.42 -14.11
N MET A 208 10.97 17.74 -14.16
CA MET A 208 9.76 18.35 -13.62
C MET A 208 8.49 17.75 -14.24
N ARG A 209 8.48 17.52 -15.57
CA ARG A 209 7.36 16.88 -16.24
C ARG A 209 7.14 15.44 -15.76
N GLU A 210 8.21 14.68 -15.55
CA GLU A 210 8.11 13.30 -15.04
C GLU A 210 7.60 13.28 -13.59
N GLU A 211 8.05 14.23 -12.75
CA GLU A 211 7.55 14.41 -11.39
C GLU A 211 6.07 14.82 -11.37
N GLU A 212 5.66 15.75 -12.23
CA GLU A 212 4.25 16.17 -12.39
C GLU A 212 3.35 15.02 -12.88
N LEU A 213 3.83 14.19 -13.81
CA LEU A 213 3.08 13.01 -14.25
C LEU A 213 2.85 12.02 -13.12
N VAL A 214 3.83 11.87 -12.21
CA VAL A 214 3.67 11.05 -11.00
C VAL A 214 2.70 11.72 -10.03
N PHE A 215 2.82 13.04 -9.81
CA PHE A 215 1.95 13.80 -8.91
C PHE A 215 0.47 13.75 -9.33
N ILE A 216 0.19 13.88 -10.63
CA ILE A 216 -1.17 13.81 -11.20
C ILE A 216 -1.67 12.35 -11.30
N GLY A 217 -0.81 11.36 -11.05
CA GLY A 217 -1.15 9.93 -11.11
C GLY A 217 -1.22 9.35 -12.52
N MET A 218 -0.65 10.03 -13.52
CA MET A 218 -0.54 9.53 -14.90
C MET A 218 0.65 8.58 -15.13
N LYS A 219 1.61 8.56 -14.18
CA LYS A 219 2.74 7.63 -14.13
C LYS A 219 2.88 7.10 -12.71
N GLU A 220 3.14 5.81 -12.56
CA GLU A 220 3.43 5.25 -11.24
C GLU A 220 4.74 5.82 -10.69
N PRO A 221 4.81 6.16 -9.39
CA PRO A 221 6.05 6.57 -8.75
C PRO A 221 7.08 5.44 -8.84
N GLU A 222 8.36 5.81 -9.02
CA GLU A 222 9.43 4.83 -8.94
C GLU A 222 9.44 4.17 -7.55
N GLN A 223 9.55 2.84 -7.53
CA GLN A 223 9.61 2.09 -6.29
C GLN A 223 10.84 2.53 -5.50
N LYS A 224 10.62 3.15 -4.33
CA LYS A 224 11.71 3.51 -3.42
C LYS A 224 12.47 2.23 -3.04
N PRO A 225 13.81 2.29 -2.85
CA PRO A 225 14.55 1.17 -2.32
C PRO A 225 13.90 0.66 -1.02
N ARG A 226 13.70 -0.67 -0.91
CA ARG A 226 12.96 -1.30 0.22
C ARG A 226 13.43 -0.87 1.61
N GLU A 227 14.70 -0.50 1.75
CA GLU A 227 15.31 -0.05 3.01
C GLU A 227 14.85 1.34 3.47
N LEU A 228 14.41 2.20 2.54
CA LEU A 228 13.96 3.57 2.81
C LEU A 228 12.44 3.69 2.89
N ASP A 229 11.71 2.61 2.65
CA ASP A 229 10.26 2.59 2.73
C ASP A 229 9.79 2.40 4.19
N PRO A 230 9.09 3.38 4.78
CA PRO A 230 8.60 3.27 6.15
C PRO A 230 7.65 2.09 6.35
N VAL A 231 6.88 1.71 5.32
CA VAL A 231 5.93 0.58 5.40
C VAL A 231 6.69 -0.74 5.51
N SER A 232 7.69 -0.94 4.64
CA SER A 232 8.58 -2.10 4.70
C SER A 232 9.29 -2.22 6.06
N ARG A 233 9.78 -1.11 6.61
CA ARG A 233 10.41 -1.06 7.94
C ARG A 233 9.43 -1.41 9.06
N GLN A 234 8.20 -0.87 9.01
CA GLN A 234 7.14 -1.18 9.97
C GLN A 234 6.78 -2.67 9.96
N GLY A 235 6.68 -3.27 8.77
CA GLY A 235 6.44 -4.71 8.61
C GLY A 235 7.54 -5.56 9.23
N GLY A 236 8.81 -5.19 9.04
CA GLY A 236 9.94 -5.87 9.67
C GLY A 236 9.93 -5.82 11.20
N ILE A 237 9.60 -4.65 11.78
CA ILE A 237 9.47 -4.49 13.24
C ILE A 237 8.33 -5.36 13.78
N ARG A 238 7.18 -5.35 13.10
CA ARG A 238 6.03 -6.17 13.47
C ARG A 238 6.38 -7.66 13.46
N ASN A 239 6.97 -8.17 12.37
CA ASN A 239 7.36 -9.58 12.27
C ASN A 239 8.34 -9.99 13.37
N ARG A 240 9.33 -9.15 13.67
CA ARG A 240 10.27 -9.40 14.76
C ARG A 240 9.57 -9.46 16.11
N ARG A 241 8.59 -8.59 16.35
CA ARG A 241 7.79 -8.59 17.57
C ARG A 241 6.93 -9.85 17.69
N GLU A 242 6.27 -10.27 16.61
CA GLU A 242 5.47 -11.49 16.58
C GLU A 242 6.32 -12.73 16.94
N ILE A 243 7.54 -12.82 16.40
CA ILE A 243 8.49 -13.90 16.74
C ILE A 243 8.86 -13.85 18.23
N ASN A 244 9.22 -12.68 18.76
CA ASN A 244 9.58 -12.54 20.16
C ASN A 244 8.41 -12.86 21.10
N GLN A 245 7.18 -12.47 20.74
CA GLN A 245 5.97 -12.79 21.51
C GLN A 245 5.73 -14.29 21.56
N ALA A 246 5.91 -15.00 20.44
CA ALA A 246 5.79 -16.45 20.38
C ALA A 246 6.86 -17.14 21.24
N GLN A 247 8.13 -16.75 21.08
CA GLN A 247 9.24 -17.32 21.86
C GLN A 247 9.05 -17.12 23.37
N ASN A 248 8.74 -15.89 23.80
CA ASN A 248 8.52 -15.61 25.21
C ASN A 248 7.32 -16.37 25.78
N LYS A 249 6.26 -16.57 24.97
CA LYS A 249 5.10 -17.35 25.38
C LYS A 249 5.47 -18.82 25.58
N ASP A 250 6.21 -19.40 24.64
CA ASP A 250 6.67 -20.79 24.74
C ASP A 250 7.62 -20.99 25.93
N GLU A 251 8.49 -20.00 26.22
CA GLU A 251 9.37 -20.00 27.39
C GLU A 251 8.60 -19.95 28.72
N ASP A 252 7.57 -19.09 28.79
CA ASP A 252 6.71 -18.94 29.98
C ASP A 252 5.86 -20.19 30.23
N GLU A 253 5.26 -20.75 29.17
CA GLU A 253 4.53 -22.02 29.25
C GLU A 253 5.46 -23.17 29.68
N GLY A 254 6.70 -23.20 29.20
CA GLY A 254 7.70 -24.20 29.60
C GLY A 254 8.18 -24.06 31.06
N ALA A 255 8.16 -22.85 31.63
CA ALA A 255 8.55 -22.60 33.01
C ALA A 255 7.46 -22.95 34.04
N LEU A 256 6.21 -23.09 33.59
CA LEU A 256 5.05 -23.44 34.42
C LEU A 256 4.83 -24.96 34.56
N VAL A 257 5.60 -25.79 33.82
CA VAL A 257 5.57 -27.27 33.84
C VAL A 257 6.63 -27.81 34.80
#